data_AF-A0A0Q5C9G3-F1
#
_entry.id   AF-A0A0Q5C9G3-F1
#
_cell.length_a   1.000
_cell.length_b   1.000
_cell.length_c   1.000
_cell.angle_alpha   90.00
_cell.angle_beta   90.00
_cell.angle_gamma   90.00
#
_symmetry.space_group_name_H-M   'P 1'
#
loop_
_entity.id
_entity.type
_entity.pdbx_description
1 polymer ?
#
loop_
_entity_poly.entity_id
_entity_poly.type
_entity_poly.pdbx_seq_one_letter_code
_entity_poly.pdbx_strand_id
1 'polypeptide(L)'
;MITFDPTWPQLLSLLVSIVLPLLVGLVTTRATSASAKALLLAVLAFASGLGTELLAALNAGVSYDLAAGVFSGVATFLVAVGLHYGLWKPTGTSSALQSIGRHRAE
;
A
#
# COMPACT_ATOMS: atom_id res chain seq x y z
N MET A 1 30.61 1.84 -23.01
CA MET A 1 29.48 1.73 -23.96
C MET A 1 28.19 1.75 -23.15
N ILE A 2 27.20 2.55 -23.53
CA ILE A 2 25.87 2.53 -22.89
C ILE A 2 24.97 1.75 -23.84
N THR A 3 24.40 0.63 -23.38
CA THR A 3 23.51 -0.21 -24.17
C THR A 3 22.08 0.04 -23.72
N PHE A 4 21.18 0.29 -24.67
CA PHE A 4 19.78 0.59 -24.42
C PHE A 4 18.94 -0.61 -24.88
N ASP A 5 18.67 -1.53 -23.96
CA ASP A 5 17.92 -2.75 -24.23
C ASP A 5 16.87 -2.96 -23.12
N PRO A 6 15.71 -2.28 -23.22
CA PRO A 6 14.69 -2.32 -22.18
C PRO A 6 14.04 -3.70 -22.13
N THR A 7 14.15 -4.35 -20.99
CA THR A 7 13.51 -5.64 -20.74
C THR A 7 12.00 -5.45 -20.55
N TRP A 8 11.21 -6.46 -20.90
CA TRP A 8 9.76 -6.38 -20.73
C TRP A 8 9.31 -6.08 -19.28
N PRO A 9 9.98 -6.57 -18.20
CA PRO A 9 9.60 -6.22 -16.82
C PRO A 9 9.85 -4.75 -16.50
N GLN A 10 10.84 -4.10 -17.13
CA GLN A 10 11.06 -2.66 -17.00
C GLN A 10 9.94 -1.85 -17.68
N LEU A 11 9.46 -2.32 -18.84
CA LEU A 11 8.30 -1.72 -19.50
C LEU A 11 7.03 -1.89 -18.66
N LEU A 12 6.85 -3.05 -18.04
CA LEU A 12 5.75 -3.26 -17.08
C LEU A 12 5.89 -2.34 -15.85
N SER A 13 7.11 -2.16 -15.35
CA SER A 13 7.39 -1.26 -14.21
C SER A 13 6.99 0.19 -14.54
N LEU A 14 7.32 0.64 -15.74
CA LEU A 14 6.92 1.96 -16.24
C LEU A 14 5.40 2.08 -16.29
N LEU A 15 4.70 1.09 -16.86
CA LEU A 15 3.24 1.09 -16.94
C LEU A 15 2.60 1.14 -15.54
N VAL A 16 3.06 0.28 -14.63
CA VAL A 16 2.57 0.22 -13.25
C VAL A 16 2.77 1.56 -12.54
N SER A 17 3.92 2.21 -12.72
CA SER A 17 4.23 3.52 -12.11
C SER A 17 3.29 4.65 -12.53
N ILE A 18 2.68 4.55 -13.72
CA ILE A 18 1.73 5.54 -14.25
C ILE A 18 0.29 5.17 -13.89
N VAL A 19 -0.08 3.90 -14.09
CA VAL A 19 -1.47 3.44 -13.93
C VAL A 19 -1.89 3.40 -12.46
N LEU A 20 -1.02 2.97 -11.54
CA LEU A 20 -1.35 2.91 -10.12
C LEU A 20 -1.76 4.27 -9.54
N PRO A 21 -0.95 5.35 -9.68
CA PRO A 21 -1.34 6.67 -9.20
C PRO A 21 -2.63 7.20 -9.83
N LEU A 22 -2.89 6.90 -11.11
CA LEU A 22 -4.13 7.32 -11.77
C LEU A 22 -5.35 6.61 -11.18
N LEU A 23 -5.25 5.31 -10.89
CA LEU A 23 -6.31 4.57 -10.19
C LEU A 23 -6.57 5.15 -8.80
N VAL A 24 -5.50 5.52 -8.07
CA VAL A 24 -5.62 6.16 -6.75
C VAL A 24 -6.30 7.52 -6.87
N GLY A 25 -5.89 8.34 -7.84
CA GLY A 25 -6.50 9.63 -8.15
C GLY A 25 -7.98 9.50 -8.47
N LEU A 26 -8.36 8.51 -9.29
CA LEU A 26 -9.75 8.27 -9.68
C LEU A 26 -10.62 7.84 -8.49
N VAL A 27 -10.14 6.92 -7.67
CA VAL A 27 -10.84 6.46 -6.46
C VAL A 27 -11.03 7.62 -5.48
N THR A 28 -10.00 8.44 -5.28
CA THR A 28 -10.06 9.57 -4.34
C THR A 28 -10.96 10.72 -4.81
N THR A 29 -11.19 10.88 -6.12
CA THR A 29 -12.06 11.93 -6.68
C THR A 29 -13.53 11.51 -6.79
N ARG A 30 -13.83 10.22 -6.98
CA ARG A 30 -15.22 9.73 -7.18
C ARG A 30 -15.95 9.34 -5.89
N ALA A 31 -15.23 9.10 -4.79
CA ALA A 31 -15.84 8.68 -3.53
C ALA A 31 -16.38 9.87 -2.72
N THR A 32 -17.70 9.95 -2.54
CA THR A 32 -18.40 11.06 -1.87
C THR A 32 -18.47 10.94 -0.34
N SER A 33 -18.32 9.74 0.22
CA SER A 33 -18.31 9.52 1.67
C SER A 33 -16.92 9.14 2.18
N ALA A 34 -16.53 9.68 3.35
CA ALA A 34 -15.21 9.47 3.94
C ALA A 34 -14.88 7.98 4.16
N SER A 35 -15.87 7.20 4.60
CA SER A 35 -15.71 5.75 4.83
C SER A 35 -15.57 4.95 3.53
N ALA A 36 -16.34 5.27 2.49
CA ALA A 36 -16.20 4.60 1.19
C ALA A 36 -14.84 4.91 0.57
N LYS A 37 -14.39 6.16 0.66
CA LYS A 37 -13.07 6.57 0.19
C LYS A 37 -11.96 5.80 0.90
N ALA A 38 -12.03 5.65 2.21
CA ALA A 38 -11.02 4.93 2.98
C ALA A 38 -10.99 3.43 2.66
N LEU A 39 -12.15 2.78 2.53
CA LEU A 39 -12.22 1.37 2.17
C LEU A 39 -11.67 1.13 0.76
N LEU A 40 -12.06 1.97 -0.21
CA LEU A 40 -11.54 1.87 -1.57
C LEU A 40 -10.03 2.15 -1.62
N LEU A 41 -9.52 3.09 -0.82
CA LEU A 41 -8.08 3.33 -0.70
C LEU A 41 -7.36 2.14 -0.08
N ALA A 42 -7.95 1.49 0.93
CA ALA A 42 -7.35 0.32 1.56
C ALA A 42 -7.31 -0.87 0.59
N VAL A 43 -8.37 -1.12 -0.17
CA VAL A 43 -8.40 -2.15 -1.24
C VAL A 43 -7.39 -1.83 -2.33
N LEU A 44 -7.31 -0.57 -2.74
CA LEU A 44 -6.38 -0.16 -3.77
C LEU A 44 -4.92 -0.26 -3.29
N ALA A 45 -4.64 0.09 -2.04
CA ALA A 45 -3.32 -0.09 -1.42
C ALA A 45 -2.94 -1.58 -1.37
N PHE A 46 -3.89 -2.45 -1.02
CA PHE A 46 -3.70 -3.90 -1.07
C PHE A 46 -3.31 -4.39 -2.48
N ALA A 47 -4.11 -4.02 -3.48
CA ALA A 47 -3.83 -4.37 -4.88
C ALA A 47 -2.49 -3.80 -5.38
N SER A 48 -2.14 -2.58 -4.96
CA SER A 48 -0.87 -1.93 -5.29
C SER A 48 0.32 -2.66 -4.68
N GLY A 49 0.19 -3.14 -3.43
CA GLY A 49 1.21 -3.92 -2.75
C GLY A 49 1.50 -5.23 -3.49
N LEU A 50 0.45 -6.00 -3.81
CA LEU A 50 0.58 -7.23 -4.59
C LEU A 50 1.23 -7.00 -5.96
N GLY A 51 0.78 -5.96 -6.68
CA GLY A 51 1.34 -5.61 -7.98
C GLY A 51 2.82 -5.23 -7.89
N THR A 52 3.22 -4.52 -6.84
CA THR A 52 4.61 -4.12 -6.59
C THR A 52 5.49 -5.31 -6.25
N GLU A 53 5.04 -6.20 -5.37
CA GLU A 53 5.80 -7.41 -5.01
C GLU A 53 5.94 -8.36 -6.21
N LEU A 54 4.86 -8.55 -6.98
CA LEU A 54 4.92 -9.34 -8.22
C LEU A 54 5.92 -8.75 -9.20
N LEU A 55 5.89 -7.43 -9.39
CA LEU A 55 6.84 -6.73 -10.26
C LEU A 55 8.28 -6.89 -9.75
N ALA A 56 8.49 -6.84 -8.43
CA ALA A 56 9.80 -7.09 -7.83
C ALA A 56 10.30 -8.52 -8.08
N ALA A 57 9.43 -9.52 -7.93
CA ALA A 57 9.75 -10.92 -8.21
C ALA A 57 10.10 -11.14 -9.69
N LEU A 58 9.34 -10.52 -10.60
CA LEU A 58 9.61 -10.55 -12.05
C LEU A 58 10.95 -9.90 -12.40
N ASN A 59 11.29 -8.75 -11.79
CA ASN A 59 12.58 -8.10 -12.00
C ASN A 59 13.75 -8.90 -11.38
N ALA A 60 13.52 -9.60 -10.27
CA ALA A 60 14.52 -10.45 -9.62
C ALA A 60 14.65 -11.85 -10.29
N GLY A 61 13.78 -12.18 -11.24
CA GLY A 61 13.79 -13.48 -11.91
C GLY A 61 13.40 -14.65 -11.00
N VAL A 62 12.68 -14.38 -9.91
CA VAL A 62 12.25 -15.39 -8.93
C VAL A 62 10.75 -15.65 -9.03
N SER A 63 10.31 -16.82 -8.59
CA SER A 63 8.89 -17.12 -8.49
C SER A 63 8.24 -16.27 -7.41
N TYR A 64 7.10 -15.65 -7.72
CA TYR A 64 6.31 -14.92 -6.74
C TYR A 64 5.45 -15.88 -5.92
N ASP A 65 5.62 -15.86 -4.60
CA ASP A 65 4.72 -16.54 -3.68
C ASP A 65 3.48 -15.66 -3.45
N LEU A 66 2.41 -15.97 -4.17
CA LEU A 66 1.14 -15.28 -4.06
C LEU A 66 0.52 -15.42 -2.66
N ALA A 67 0.74 -16.54 -1.97
CA ALA A 67 0.19 -16.75 -0.64
C ALA A 67 0.84 -15.80 0.37
N ALA A 68 2.16 -15.63 0.30
CA ALA A 68 2.90 -14.68 1.11
C ALA A 68 2.41 -13.24 0.89
N GLY A 69 2.26 -12.83 -0.37
CA GLY A 69 1.79 -11.49 -0.73
C GLY A 69 0.34 -11.21 -0.31
N VAL A 70 -0.55 -12.20 -0.45
CA VAL A 70 -1.92 -12.07 0.03
C VAL A 70 -1.95 -11.93 1.55
N PHE A 71 -1.13 -12.70 2.28
CA PHE A 71 -1.04 -12.58 3.74
C PHE A 71 -0.53 -11.20 4.18
N SER A 72 0.57 -10.72 3.58
CA SER A 72 1.15 -9.41 3.90
C SER A 72 0.19 -8.26 3.56
N GLY A 73 -0.47 -8.36 2.41
CA GLY A 73 -1.45 -7.38 2.00
C GLY A 73 -2.70 -7.38 2.89
N VAL A 74 -3.24 -8.54 3.26
CA VAL A 74 -4.43 -8.62 4.14
C VAL A 74 -4.09 -8.08 5.53
N ALA A 75 -2.91 -8.38 6.07
CA ALA A 75 -2.46 -7.80 7.33
C ALA A 75 -2.40 -6.26 7.25
N THR A 76 -1.83 -5.73 6.17
CA THR A 76 -1.74 -4.27 5.93
C THR A 76 -3.13 -3.63 5.80
N PHE A 77 -4.04 -4.28 5.07
CA PHE A 77 -5.43 -3.85 4.93
C PHE A 77 -6.15 -3.80 6.28
N LEU A 78 -6.03 -4.85 7.08
CA LEU A 78 -6.66 -4.93 8.41
C LEU A 78 -6.11 -3.86 9.36
N VAL A 79 -4.80 -3.61 9.35
CA VAL A 79 -4.18 -2.53 10.13
C VAL A 79 -4.71 -1.17 9.67
N ALA A 80 -4.75 -0.91 8.37
CA ALA A 80 -5.24 0.34 7.80
C ALA A 80 -6.71 0.59 8.15
N VAL A 81 -7.57 -0.43 8.02
CA VAL A 81 -8.99 -0.39 8.42
C VAL A 81 -9.11 -0.17 9.94
N GLY A 82 -8.29 -0.88 10.73
CA GLY A 82 -8.21 -0.73 12.18
C GLY A 82 -7.91 0.69 12.63
N LEU A 83 -6.90 1.31 12.00
CA LEU A 83 -6.54 2.71 12.22
C LEU A 83 -7.64 3.65 11.75
N HIS A 84 -8.26 3.40 10.59
CA HIS A 84 -9.28 4.27 10.02
C HIS A 84 -10.56 4.33 10.88
N TYR A 85 -11.06 3.18 11.32
CA TYR A 85 -12.25 3.12 12.18
C TYR A 85 -11.94 3.38 13.65
N GLY A 86 -10.67 3.58 14.01
CA GLY A 86 -10.26 3.82 15.38
C GLY A 86 -10.51 2.62 16.29
N LEU A 87 -10.40 1.39 15.76
CA LEU A 87 -10.50 0.15 16.54
C LEU A 87 -9.50 0.13 17.72
N TRP A 88 -8.42 0.91 17.62
CA TRP A 88 -7.39 1.06 18.66
C TRP A 88 -7.66 2.20 19.65
N LYS A 89 -8.74 2.98 19.49
CA LYS A 89 -9.14 3.99 20.48
C LYS A 89 -9.41 3.38 21.87
N PRO A 90 -10.18 2.29 22.03
CA PRO A 90 -10.42 1.71 23.34
C PRO A 90 -9.18 1.05 23.96
N THR A 91 -8.17 0.69 23.16
CA THR A 91 -6.94 0.07 23.67
C THR A 91 -5.94 1.06 24.27
N GLY A 92 -6.18 2.38 24.17
CA GLY A 92 -5.30 3.42 24.74
C GLY A 92 -3.89 3.51 24.12
N THR A 93 -3.59 2.68 23.13
CA THR A 93 -2.28 2.55 22.47
C THR A 93 -1.83 3.84 21.81
N SER A 94 -2.75 4.58 21.17
CA SER A 94 -2.44 5.89 20.58
C SER A 94 -2.03 6.94 21.63
N SER A 95 -2.72 6.99 22.78
CA SER A 95 -2.37 7.91 23.88
C SER A 95 -1.06 7.55 24.55
N ALA A 96 -0.78 6.25 24.72
CA ALA A 96 0.49 5.77 25.25
C ALA A 96 1.66 6.16 24.32
N LEU A 97 1.55 5.95 23.00
CA LEU A 97 2.58 6.35 22.04
C LEU A 97 2.84 7.87 22.05
N GLN A 98 1.78 8.68 22.08
CA GLN A 98 1.86 10.14 22.12
C GLN A 98 2.48 10.68 23.43
N SER A 99 2.42 9.92 24.54
CA SER A 99 3.06 10.31 25.80
C SER A 99 4.59 10.21 25.74
N ILE A 100 5.12 9.25 24.98
CA ILE A 100 6.56 9.00 24.84
C ILE A 100 7.22 10.09 23.99
N GLY A 101 6.53 10.57 22.94
CA GLY A 101 7.04 11.63 22.06
C GLY A 101 7.11 13.02 22.72
N ARG A 102 6.28 13.30 23.72
CA ARG A 102 6.25 14.60 24.43
C ARG A 102 7.44 14.80 25.37
N HIS A 103 8.01 13.72 25.91
CA HIS A 103 9.12 13.80 26.87
C HIS A 103 10.48 14.20 26.28
N ARG A 104 10.61 14.37 24.95
CA ARG A 104 11.88 14.75 24.29
C ARG A 104 11.87 16.18 23.73
N ALA A 105 10.78 16.92 23.93
CA ALA A 105 10.61 18.29 23.44
C ALA A 105 10.77 19.35 24.55
N GLU A 106 11.22 18.94 25.74
CA GLU A 106 11.53 19.77 26.90
C GLU A 106 13.03 19.68 27.20
#